data_AF-A0A0U3F5I0-F1
#
_entry.id   AF-A0A0U3F5I0-F1
#
_cell.length_a   1.000
_cell.length_b   1.000
_cell.length_c   1.000
_cell.angle_alpha   90.00
_cell.angle_beta   90.00
_cell.angle_gamma   90.00
#
_symmetry.space_group_name_H-M   'P 1'
#
loop_
_entity.id
_entity.type
_entity.pdbx_description
1 polymer ?
#
loop_
_entity_poly.entity_id
_entity_poly.type
_entity_poly.pdbx_seq_one_letter_code
_entity_poly.pdbx_strand_id
1 'polypeptide(L)'
;MKLHRNYIVASIILIMIVGSLALVRYLGNPAPLAFCTPAAGVITFFALLTDRRSGLAGTAGDYNERLRQAIAAAVIVQYLVLVGLVAFFIKSVEKLPPITETMLSSFTTVTSVVVAFYFGASAFVDSKAKAKVDAEKP
;
A
#
# COMPACT_ATOMS: atom_id res chain seq x y z
N MET A 1 -16.70 14.46 7.94
CA MET A 1 -15.97 13.51 8.82
C MET A 1 -15.19 12.43 8.04
N LYS A 2 -14.60 12.76 6.86
CA LYS A 2 -13.91 11.82 5.95
C LYS A 2 -12.43 11.60 6.29
N LEU A 3 -11.77 12.61 6.87
CA LEU A 3 -10.37 12.53 7.26
C LEU A 3 -10.17 11.45 8.34
N HIS A 4 -10.93 11.51 9.43
CA HIS A 4 -10.58 10.86 10.70
C HIS A 4 -10.23 9.36 10.63
N ARG A 5 -10.92 8.55 9.82
CA ARG A 5 -10.67 7.11 9.75
C ARG A 5 -9.39 6.74 8.99
N ASN A 6 -9.04 7.49 7.95
CA ASN A 6 -7.81 7.22 7.20
C ASN A 6 -6.56 7.60 8.01
N TYR A 7 -6.64 8.69 8.80
CA TYR A 7 -5.57 8.98 9.77
C TYR A 7 -5.50 7.92 10.86
N ILE A 8 -6.63 7.38 11.35
CA ILE A 8 -6.60 6.30 12.34
C ILE A 8 -5.83 5.09 11.79
N VAL A 9 -6.09 4.66 10.56
CA VAL A 9 -5.38 3.51 9.95
C VAL A 9 -3.89 3.82 9.78
N ALA A 10 -3.55 5.01 9.29
CA ALA A 10 -2.17 5.44 9.16
C ALA A 10 -1.46 5.51 10.52
N SER A 11 -2.13 6.02 11.57
CA SER A 11 -1.63 6.06 12.93
C SER A 11 -1.44 4.66 13.51
N ILE A 12 -2.37 3.73 13.28
CA ILE A 12 -2.22 2.33 13.71
C ILE A 12 -0.98 1.70 13.07
N ILE A 13 -0.81 1.87 11.76
CA ILE A 13 0.35 1.34 11.03
C ILE A 13 1.65 1.97 11.57
N LEU A 14 1.66 3.29 11.79
CA LEU A 14 2.81 4.00 12.35
C LEU A 14 3.17 3.50 13.76
N ILE A 15 2.17 3.39 14.65
CA ILE A 15 2.34 2.90 16.02
C ILE A 15 2.84 1.45 15.99
N MET A 16 2.32 0.61 15.10
CA MET A 16 2.75 -0.77 14.95
C MET A 16 4.22 -0.86 14.53
N ILE A 17 4.64 -0.04 13.56
CA ILE A 17 6.04 0.03 13.10
C ILE A 17 6.98 0.51 14.21
N VAL A 18 6.64 1.64 14.86
CA VAL A 18 7.45 2.21 15.95
C VAL A 18 7.51 1.26 17.14
N GLY A 19 6.38 0.63 17.50
CA GLY A 19 6.28 -0.36 18.56
C GLY A 19 7.14 -1.59 18.28
N SER A 20 7.08 -2.15 17.06
CA SER A 20 7.92 -3.28 16.66
C SER A 20 9.41 -2.93 16.65
N LEU A 21 9.78 -1.73 16.21
CA LEU A 21 11.16 -1.24 16.28
C LEU A 21 11.67 -1.14 17.73
N ALA A 22 10.85 -0.59 18.63
CA ALA A 22 11.17 -0.52 20.06
C ALA A 22 11.32 -1.92 20.67
N LEU A 23 10.43 -2.85 20.31
CA LEU A 23 10.46 -4.23 20.78
C LEU A 23 11.73 -4.97 20.33
N VAL A 24 12.15 -4.77 19.08
CA VAL A 24 13.39 -5.36 18.55
C VAL A 24 14.62 -4.79 19.24
N ARG A 25 14.64 -3.48 19.52
CA ARG A 25 15.71 -2.85 20.32
C ARG A 25 15.76 -3.39 21.74
N TYR A 26 14.61 -3.70 22.35
CA TYR A 26 14.53 -4.16 23.73
C TYR A 26 14.81 -5.67 23.88
N LEU A 27 14.28 -6.51 23.00
CA LEU A 27 14.40 -7.97 23.07
C LEU A 27 15.57 -8.54 22.25
N GLY A 28 16.17 -7.75 21.36
CA GLY A 28 17.20 -8.21 20.42
C GLY A 28 16.70 -9.21 19.37
N ASN A 29 15.40 -9.52 19.33
CA ASN A 29 14.81 -10.50 18.43
C ASN A 29 14.15 -9.78 17.23
N PRO A 30 14.46 -10.16 15.97
CA PRO A 30 13.84 -9.56 14.78
C PRO A 30 12.40 -10.02 14.50
N ALA A 31 11.87 -11.02 15.22
CA ALA A 31 10.51 -11.55 15.01
C ALA A 31 9.40 -10.48 15.00
N PRO A 32 9.37 -9.48 15.91
CA PRO A 32 8.33 -8.45 15.93
C PRO A 32 8.30 -7.59 14.66
N LEU A 33 9.46 -7.33 14.04
CA LEU A 33 9.56 -6.66 12.75
C LEU A 33 9.03 -7.56 11.64
N ALA A 34 9.39 -8.85 11.64
CA ALA A 34 8.95 -9.81 10.63
C ALA A 34 7.43 -10.00 10.59
N PHE A 35 6.74 -9.91 11.74
CA PHE A 35 5.28 -9.92 11.80
C PHE A 35 4.64 -8.59 11.44
N CYS A 36 5.30 -7.47 11.75
CA CYS A 36 4.82 -6.13 11.48
C CYS A 36 4.73 -5.84 9.97
N THR A 37 5.72 -6.30 9.19
CA THR A 37 5.76 -6.06 7.74
C THR A 37 4.50 -6.57 7.04
N PRO A 38 4.15 -7.87 7.06
CA PRO A 38 2.96 -8.38 6.38
C PRO A 38 1.65 -7.88 7.01
N ALA A 39 1.65 -7.62 8.33
CA ALA A 39 0.47 -7.08 9.01
C ALA A 39 0.07 -5.71 8.45
N ALA A 40 1.03 -4.86 8.07
CA ALA A 40 0.74 -3.54 7.50
C ALA A 40 -0.05 -3.63 6.18
N GLY A 41 0.32 -4.56 5.29
CA GLY A 41 -0.40 -4.82 4.05
C GLY A 41 -1.81 -5.36 4.30
N VAL A 42 -1.96 -6.32 5.20
CA VAL A 42 -3.27 -6.91 5.55
C VAL A 42 -4.21 -5.86 6.16
N ILE A 43 -3.71 -5.06 7.11
CA ILE A 43 -4.49 -3.97 7.72
C ILE A 43 -4.92 -2.96 6.66
N THR A 44 -4.02 -2.57 5.76
CA THR A 44 -4.33 -1.62 4.67
C THR A 44 -5.40 -2.18 3.73
N PHE A 45 -5.28 -3.45 3.35
CA PHE A 45 -6.25 -4.12 2.49
C PHE A 45 -7.65 -4.10 3.11
N PHE A 46 -7.80 -4.59 4.34
CA PHE A 46 -9.10 -4.64 5.01
C PHE A 46 -9.62 -3.24 5.35
N ALA A 47 -8.76 -2.30 5.71
CA ALA A 47 -9.15 -0.92 5.95
C ALA A 47 -9.81 -0.29 4.73
N LEU A 48 -9.25 -0.51 3.53
CA LEU A 48 -9.78 0.03 2.28
C LEU A 48 -10.97 -0.78 1.74
N LEU A 49 -10.94 -2.10 1.86
CA LEU A 49 -12.04 -2.96 1.42
C LEU A 49 -13.32 -2.72 2.24
N THR A 50 -13.18 -2.51 3.54
CA THR A 50 -14.31 -2.25 4.44
C THR A 50 -14.78 -0.81 4.35
N ASP A 51 -14.00 0.07 3.72
CA ASP A 51 -14.42 1.44 3.48
C ASP A 51 -15.51 1.50 2.39
N ARG A 52 -16.76 1.55 2.83
CA ARG A 52 -17.94 1.76 1.96
C ARG A 52 -18.16 3.23 1.59
N ARG A 53 -17.34 4.16 2.11
CA ARG A 53 -17.54 5.61 2.04
C ARG A 53 -16.36 6.35 1.40
N SER A 54 -15.30 5.66 1.01
CA SER A 54 -14.24 6.25 0.19
C SER A 54 -14.88 6.70 -1.12
N GLY A 55 -14.97 8.01 -1.33
CA GLY A 55 -15.50 8.62 -2.55
C GLY A 55 -14.70 8.31 -3.82
N LEU A 56 -13.83 7.29 -3.78
CA LEU A 56 -13.26 6.61 -4.94
C LEU A 56 -14.28 5.67 -5.61
N ALA A 57 -15.40 5.39 -4.94
CA ALA A 57 -16.58 4.85 -5.59
C ALA A 57 -17.28 5.98 -6.35
N GLY A 58 -16.99 6.09 -7.65
CA GLY A 58 -18.02 6.56 -8.58
C GLY A 58 -19.28 5.75 -8.29
N THR A 59 -20.39 6.46 -8.04
CA THR A 59 -21.77 5.97 -8.00
C THR A 59 -21.93 4.45 -7.88
N ALA A 60 -22.15 3.97 -6.66
CA ALA A 60 -22.75 2.67 -6.32
C ALA A 60 -22.60 1.55 -7.37
N GLY A 61 -21.66 0.62 -7.22
CA GLY A 61 -21.93 -0.71 -7.77
C GLY A 61 -20.81 -1.73 -7.89
N ASP A 62 -19.53 -1.37 -8.06
CA ASP A 62 -18.57 -2.42 -8.42
C ASP A 62 -17.67 -2.85 -7.24
N TYR A 63 -18.04 -3.98 -6.61
CA TYR A 63 -17.20 -4.67 -5.63
C TYR A 63 -15.82 -4.99 -6.21
N ASN A 64 -15.72 -5.28 -7.52
CA ASN A 64 -14.45 -5.60 -8.16
C ASN A 64 -13.52 -4.40 -8.23
N GLU A 65 -14.04 -3.20 -8.49
CA GLU A 65 -13.23 -1.99 -8.54
C GLU A 65 -12.68 -1.64 -7.14
N ARG A 66 -13.51 -1.79 -6.10
CA ARG A 66 -13.08 -1.60 -4.70
C ARG A 66 -12.04 -2.63 -4.29
N LEU A 67 -12.22 -3.89 -4.69
CA LEU A 67 -11.26 -4.96 -4.44
C LEU A 67 -9.92 -4.66 -5.13
N ARG A 68 -9.93 -4.28 -6.42
CA ARG A 68 -8.73 -3.95 -7.20
C ARG A 68 -7.96 -2.78 -6.58
N GLN A 69 -8.66 -1.72 -6.17
CA GLN A 69 -8.05 -0.57 -5.49
C GLN A 69 -7.48 -0.95 -4.11
N ALA A 70 -8.20 -1.75 -3.32
CA ALA A 70 -7.71 -2.21 -2.03
C ALA A 70 -6.45 -3.06 -2.16
N ILE A 71 -6.38 -3.95 -3.17
CA ILE A 71 -5.17 -4.74 -3.47
C ILE A 71 -4.02 -3.81 -3.86
N ALA A 72 -4.23 -2.91 -4.81
CA ALA A 72 -3.17 -2.01 -5.29
C ALA A 72 -2.59 -1.16 -4.15
N ALA A 73 -3.45 -0.56 -3.33
CA ALA A 73 -3.03 0.24 -2.19
C ALA A 73 -2.33 -0.60 -1.10
N ALA A 74 -2.82 -1.80 -0.80
CA ALA A 74 -2.15 -2.70 0.14
C ALA A 74 -0.74 -3.08 -0.33
N VAL A 75 -0.57 -3.39 -1.61
CA VAL A 75 0.75 -3.70 -2.20
C VAL A 75 1.68 -2.48 -2.11
N ILE A 76 1.20 -1.29 -2.46
CA ILE A 76 2.01 -0.05 -2.40
C ILE A 76 2.43 0.25 -0.95
N VAL A 77 1.51 0.20 0.01
CA VAL A 77 1.82 0.45 1.43
C VAL A 77 2.80 -0.60 1.95
N GLN A 78 2.58 -1.87 1.62
CA GLN A 78 3.49 -2.96 1.97
C GLN A 78 4.91 -2.70 1.46
N TYR A 79 5.04 -2.25 0.21
CA TYR A 79 6.32 -1.89 -0.40
C TYR A 79 6.98 -0.72 0.33
N LEU A 80 6.26 0.37 0.59
CA LEU A 80 6.80 1.54 1.29
C LEU A 80 7.28 1.19 2.71
N VAL A 81 6.55 0.35 3.44
CA VAL A 81 6.95 -0.14 4.76
C VAL A 81 8.23 -0.96 4.67
N LEU A 82 8.30 -1.90 3.71
CA LEU A 82 9.45 -2.79 3.55
C LEU A 82 10.71 -2.00 3.15
N VAL A 83 10.59 -1.11 2.15
CA VAL A 83 11.69 -0.24 1.72
C VAL A 83 12.13 0.70 2.84
N GLY A 84 11.19 1.33 3.55
CA GLY A 84 11.51 2.21 4.67
C GLY A 84 12.26 1.49 5.78
N LEU A 85 11.84 0.28 6.13
CA LEU A 85 12.54 -0.55 7.13
C LEU A 85 13.96 -0.92 6.67
N VAL A 86 14.10 -1.41 5.43
CA VAL A 86 15.41 -1.82 4.89
C VAL A 86 16.36 -0.62 4.77
N ALA A 87 15.91 0.49 4.17
CA ALA A 87 16.75 1.64 3.86
C ALA A 87 17.24 2.40 5.10
N PHE A 88 16.40 2.50 6.14
CA PHE A 88 16.73 3.30 7.33
C PHE A 88 17.22 2.47 8.51
N PHE A 89 16.79 1.21 8.66
CA PHE A 89 17.07 0.43 9.87
C PHE A 89 17.98 -0.77 9.65
N ILE A 90 18.11 -1.29 8.42
CA ILE A 90 19.02 -2.42 8.10
C ILE A 90 20.34 -1.88 7.51
N LYS A 91 20.93 -0.84 8.13
CA LYS A 91 22.21 -0.26 7.69
C LYS A 91 23.45 -1.06 8.14
N SER A 92 23.31 -2.01 9.07
CA SER A 92 24.46 -2.75 9.65
C SER A 92 24.59 -4.21 9.23
N VAL A 93 23.75 -4.68 8.30
CA VAL A 93 23.86 -6.06 7.81
C VAL A 93 24.53 -5.99 6.45
N GLU A 94 25.82 -6.34 6.42
CA GLU A 94 26.68 -6.31 5.23
C GLU A 94 26.10 -7.12 4.04
N LYS A 95 25.17 -8.05 4.34
CA LYS A 95 24.28 -8.72 3.39
C LYS A 95 22.89 -8.95 4.00
N LEU A 96 21.84 -8.52 3.29
CA LEU A 96 20.47 -8.92 3.61
C LEU A 96 20.34 -10.45 3.55
N PRO A 97 19.48 -11.08 4.37
CA PRO A 97 19.12 -12.48 4.19
C PRO A 97 18.60 -12.71 2.76
N PRO A 98 18.98 -13.81 2.07
CA PRO A 98 18.60 -14.05 0.67
C PRO A 98 17.08 -14.01 0.42
N ILE A 99 16.29 -14.42 1.42
CA ILE A 99 14.83 -14.38 1.37
C ILE A 99 14.29 -12.95 1.36
N THR A 100 14.92 -12.04 2.11
CA THR A 100 14.55 -10.62 2.17
C THR A 100 14.89 -9.92 0.87
N GLU A 101 16.04 -10.24 0.28
CA GLU A 101 16.47 -9.70 -1.01
C GLU A 101 15.53 -10.15 -2.14
N THR A 102 15.18 -11.45 -2.16
CA THR A 102 14.22 -12.01 -3.11
C THR A 102 12.83 -11.38 -2.94
N MET A 103 12.36 -11.23 -1.69
CA MET A 103 11.09 -10.57 -1.41
C MET A 103 11.10 -9.10 -1.84
N LEU A 104 12.16 -8.35 -1.53
CA LEU A 104 12.28 -6.95 -1.92
C LEU A 104 12.26 -6.80 -3.44
N SER A 105 13.00 -7.62 -4.18
CA SER A 105 13.00 -7.62 -5.64
C SER A 105 11.63 -7.98 -6.22
N SER A 106 10.98 -9.02 -5.70
CA SER A 106 9.64 -9.44 -6.14
C SER A 106 8.60 -8.36 -5.85
N PHE A 107 8.59 -7.78 -4.65
CA PHE A 107 7.68 -6.69 -4.29
C PHE A 107 7.94 -5.44 -5.11
N THR A 108 9.19 -5.10 -5.39
CA THR A 108 9.54 -3.96 -6.28
C THR A 108 8.95 -4.18 -7.66
N THR A 109 9.12 -5.38 -8.22
CA THR A 109 8.63 -5.74 -9.55
C THR A 109 7.10 -5.70 -9.60
N VAL A 110 6.42 -6.31 -8.63
CA VAL A 110 4.95 -6.29 -8.59
C VAL A 110 4.44 -4.86 -8.40
N THR A 111 5.05 -4.08 -7.52
CA THR A 111 4.65 -2.69 -7.28
C THR A 111 4.86 -1.82 -8.50
N SER A 112 5.99 -1.95 -9.20
CA SER A 112 6.26 -1.16 -10.41
C SER A 112 5.27 -1.47 -11.52
N VAL A 113 4.94 -2.76 -11.72
CA VAL A 113 3.90 -3.21 -12.65
C VAL A 113 2.55 -2.62 -12.24
N VAL A 114 2.12 -2.80 -10.99
CA VAL A 114 0.82 -2.31 -10.50
C VAL A 114 0.71 -0.79 -10.68
N VAL A 115 1.76 -0.03 -10.33
CA VAL A 115 1.78 1.43 -10.46
C VAL A 115 1.71 1.84 -11.93
N ALA A 116 2.49 1.21 -12.82
CA ALA A 116 2.45 1.50 -14.25
C ALA A 116 1.08 1.21 -14.87
N PHE A 117 0.48 0.07 -14.54
CA PHE A 117 -0.86 -0.30 -15.00
C PHE A 117 -1.96 0.59 -14.40
N TYR A 118 -1.83 1.00 -13.14
CA TYR A 118 -2.78 1.92 -12.51
C TYR A 118 -2.80 3.25 -13.24
N PHE A 119 -1.64 3.89 -13.41
CA PHE A 119 -1.56 5.16 -14.14
C PHE A 119 -1.94 5.02 -15.62
N GLY A 120 -1.54 3.93 -16.27
CA GLY A 120 -1.92 3.65 -17.66
C GLY A 120 -3.43 3.49 -17.85
N ALA A 121 -4.09 2.72 -16.99
CA ALA A 121 -5.54 2.53 -17.03
C ALA A 121 -6.29 3.83 -16.69
N SER A 122 -5.85 4.58 -15.69
CA SER A 122 -6.46 5.87 -15.34
C SER A 122 -6.34 6.89 -16.49
N ALA A 123 -5.17 7.01 -17.12
CA ALA A 123 -4.98 7.91 -18.26
C ALA A 123 -5.84 7.53 -19.47
N PHE A 124 -6.03 6.22 -19.72
CA PHE A 124 -6.91 5.74 -20.78
C PHE A 124 -8.38 6.09 -20.51
N VAL A 125 -8.85 5.93 -19.27
CA VAL A 125 -10.22 6.29 -18.89
C VAL A 125 -10.43 7.80 -18.98
N ASP A 126 -9.50 8.60 -18.47
CA ASP A 126 -9.57 10.07 -18.50
C ASP A 126 -9.52 10.62 -19.92
N SER A 127 -8.68 10.07 -20.79
CA SER A 127 -8.62 10.48 -22.21
C SER A 127 -9.92 10.16 -22.95
N LYS A 128 -10.54 9.00 -22.71
CA LYS A 128 -11.85 8.67 -23.27
C LYS A 128 -12.97 9.55 -22.72
N ALA A 129 -12.94 9.89 -21.44
CA ALA A 129 -13.91 10.79 -20.83
C ALA A 129 -13.81 12.20 -21.43
N LYS A 130 -12.59 12.73 -21.58
CA LYS A 130 -12.35 14.03 -22.25
C LYS A 130 -12.82 14.04 -23.70
N ALA A 131 -12.46 13.02 -24.49
CA ALA A 131 -12.87 12.92 -25.89
C ALA A 131 -14.41 12.91 -26.06
N LYS A 132 -15.13 12.32 -25.11
CA LYS A 132 -16.59 12.31 -25.12
C LYS A 132 -17.20 13.67 -24.80
N VAL A 133 -16.60 14.42 -23.87
CA VAL A 133 -17.02 15.79 -23.51
C VAL A 133 -16.75 16.77 -24.66
N ASP A 134 -15.61 16.64 -25.33
CA ASP A 134 -15.25 17.49 -26.46
C ASP A 134 -16.13 17.24 -27.71
N ALA A 135 -16.65 16.03 -27.87
CA ALA A 135 -17.58 15.68 -28.95
C ALA A 135 -19.03 16.17 -28.72
N GLU A 136 -19.40 16.53 -27.49
CA GLU A 136 -20.74 16.99 -27.11
C GLU A 136 -20.84 18.51 -26.97
N LYS A 137 -19.72 19.22 -27.17
CA LYS A 137 -19.67 20.69 -27.15
C LYS A 137 -20.10 21.23 -28.54
N PRO A 138 -21.24 21.95 -28.64
CA PRO A 138 -21.76 22.44 -29.93
C PRO A 138 -20.90 23.53 -30.56
#